data_AF-A0A660U5S9-F1
#
_entry.id   AF-A0A660U5S9-F1
#
_cell.length_a   1.000
_cell.length_b   1.000
_cell.length_c   1.000
_cell.angle_alpha   90.00
_cell.angle_beta   90.00
_cell.angle_gamma   90.00
#
_symmetry.space_group_name_H-M   'P 1'
#
loop_
_entity.id
_entity.type
_entity.pdbx_description
1 polymer ?
#
loop_
_entity_poly.entity_id
_entity_poly.type
_entity_poly.pdbx_seq_one_letter_code
_entity_poly.pdbx_strand_id
1 'polypeptide(L)' 'MDRLIELGVKGLDEVLGGGLPSCSINIVAGAPGTGKTILMQNIMFNLARKGMRSLYL' A
#
# COMPACT_ATOMS: atom_id res chain seq x y z
N MET A 1 -0.42 20.72 0.23
CA MET A 1 -1.49 19.69 0.31
C MET A 1 -0.83 18.38 -0.03
N ASP A 2 -0.82 17.44 0.91
CA ASP A 2 -0.12 16.16 0.73
C ASP A 2 -0.88 15.31 -0.28
N ARG A 3 -0.19 14.84 -1.33
CA ARG A 3 -0.78 14.03 -2.38
C ARG A 3 -0.98 12.61 -1.86
N LEU A 4 -2.22 12.13 -1.81
CA LEU A 4 -2.52 10.73 -1.46
C LEU A 4 -2.27 9.79 -2.64
N ILE A 5 -1.85 8.57 -2.32
CA ILE A 5 -1.61 7.47 -3.27
C ILE A 5 -2.57 6.33 -2.93
N GLU A 6 -3.54 6.09 -3.81
CA GLU A 6 -4.44 4.93 -3.74
C GLU A 6 -3.69 3.62 -4.02
N LEU A 7 -3.78 2.71 -3.06
CA LEU A 7 -3.08 1.42 -3.03
C LEU A 7 -3.78 0.34 -3.87
N GLY A 8 -5.05 0.52 -4.21
CA GLY A 8 -5.83 -0.42 -5.02
C GLY A 8 -6.24 -1.70 -4.31
N VAL A 9 -6.12 -1.74 -2.98
CA VAL A 9 -6.56 -2.87 -2.16
C VAL A 9 -7.98 -2.61 -1.68
N LYS A 10 -8.90 -3.54 -2.00
CA LYS A 10 -10.33 -3.42 -1.68
C LYS A 10 -10.55 -3.07 -0.20
N GLY A 11 -11.21 -1.94 0.05
CA GLY A 11 -11.55 -1.44 1.38
C GLY A 11 -10.40 -0.76 2.14
N LEU A 12 -9.15 -0.94 1.74
CA LEU A 12 -8.01 -0.34 2.44
C LEU A 12 -7.91 1.17 2.18
N ASP A 13 -8.08 1.59 0.93
CA ASP A 13 -8.00 3.01 0.57
C ASP A 13 -9.08 3.83 1.27
N GLU A 14 -10.29 3.26 1.43
CA GLU A 14 -11.40 3.88 2.16
C GLU A 14 -11.08 4.04 3.65
N VAL A 15 -10.55 2.99 4.30
CA VAL A 15 -10.13 3.03 5.71
C VAL A 15 -9.01 4.06 5.94
N LEU A 16 -8.15 4.27 4.94
CA LEU A 16 -7.06 5.26 4.99
C LEU A 16 -7.48 6.67 4.55
N GLY A 17 -8.75 6.89 4.16
CA GLY A 17 -9.23 8.19 3.72
C GLY A 17 -8.75 8.62 2.32
N GLY A 18 -8.49 7.66 1.43
CA GLY A 18 -8.06 7.88 0.04
C GLY A 18 -6.65 7.34 -0.29
N GLY A 19 -5.99 6.68 0.66
CA GLY A 19 -4.69 6.04 0.46
C GLY A 19 -3.60 6.59 1.37
N LEU A 20 -2.33 6.39 0.99
CA LEU A 20 -1.18 6.83 1.82
C LEU A 20 -0.61 8.16 1.32
N PRO A 21 -0.13 9.05 2.21
CA PRO A 21 0.58 10.26 1.81
C PRO A 21 1.80 9.93 0.96
N SER A 22 2.00 10.66 -0.14
CA SER A 22 3.20 10.54 -0.97
C SER A 22 4.44 10.90 -0.15
N CYS A 23 5.58 10.25 -0.45
CA CYS A 23 6.85 10.49 0.24
C CYS A 23 6.79 10.24 1.76
N SER A 24 5.95 9.31 2.21
CA SER A 24 5.86 8.88 3.62
C SER A 24 6.52 7.52 3.86
N ILE A 25 6.92 7.28 5.12
CA ILE A 25 7.36 5.98 5.61
C ILE A 25 6.23 5.39 6.44
N ASN A 26 5.76 4.20 6.07
CA ASN A 26 4.65 3.52 6.74
C ASN A 26 5.10 2.15 7.25
N ILE A 27 4.65 1.78 8.44
CA ILE A 27 4.98 0.49 9.07
C ILE A 27 3.74 -0.40 9.06
N VAL A 28 3.89 -1.63 8.58
CA VAL A 28 2.84 -2.65 8.68
C VAL A 28 3.26 -3.73 9.68
N ALA A 29 2.58 -3.75 10.82
CA ALA A 29 2.86 -4.63 11.94
C ALA A 29 1.72 -5.64 12.18
N GLY A 30 2.05 -6.78 12.77
CA GLY A 30 1.09 -7.84 13.11
C GLY A 30 1.78 -9.19 13.35
N ALA A 31 1.08 -10.12 14.01
CA ALA A 31 1.59 -11.45 14.34
C ALA A 31 2.02 -12.26 13.09
N PRO A 32 2.88 -13.30 13.22
CA PRO A 32 3.19 -14.20 12.11
C PRO A 32 1.91 -14.80 11.48
N GLY A 33 1.91 -14.97 10.16
CA GLY A 33 0.75 -15.53 9.45
C GLY A 33 -0.43 -14.57 9.20
N THR A 34 -0.39 -13.31 9.66
CA THR A 34 -1.49 -12.33 9.44
C THR A 34 -1.57 -11.73 8.03
N GLY A 35 -0.80 -12.24 7.06
CA GLY A 35 -0.88 -11.80 5.67
C GLY A 35 -0.16 -10.49 5.32
N LYS A 36 0.74 -9.98 6.17
CA LYS A 36 1.52 -8.75 5.89
C LYS A 36 2.25 -8.77 4.54
N THR A 37 2.96 -9.86 4.25
CA THR A 37 3.68 -10.04 2.97
C THR A 37 2.71 -10.03 1.79
N ILE A 38 1.59 -10.75 1.91
CA ILE A 38 0.54 -10.78 0.88
C ILE A 38 -0.03 -9.38 0.65
N LEU A 39 -0.29 -8.63 1.73
CA LEU A 39 -0.79 -7.26 1.65
C LEU A 39 0.21 -6.35 0.93
N MET A 40 1.50 -6.38 1.31
CA MET A 40 2.54 -5.55 0.68
C MET A 40 2.71 -5.88 -0.80
N GLN A 41 2.69 -7.17 -1.16
CA GLN A 41 2.77 -7.60 -2.55
C GLN A 41 1.52 -7.21 -3.35
N ASN A 42 0.33 -7.26 -2.77
CA ASN A 42 -0.90 -6.82 -3.41
C ASN A 42 -0.86 -5.31 -3.70
N ILE A 43 -0.44 -4.50 -2.73
CA ILE A 43 -0.21 -3.06 -2.93
C ILE A 43 0.79 -2.85 -4.07
N MET A 44 1.98 -3.45 -3.99
CA MET A 44 3.03 -3.30 -5.00
C MET A 44 2.55 -3.71 -6.40
N PHE A 45 1.80 -4.82 -6.52
CA PHE A 45 1.24 -5.27 -7.78
C PHE A 45 0.24 -4.27 -8.37
N ASN A 46 -0.67 -3.73 -7.55
CA ASN A 46 -1.64 -2.73 -7.99
C ASN A 46 -0.96 -1.42 -8.40
N LEU A 47 0.04 -0.98 -7.64
CA LEU A 47 0.83 0.21 -7.96
C LEU A 47 1.63 0.02 -9.26
N ALA A 48 2.25 -1.14 -9.46
CA ALA A 48 2.94 -1.49 -10.70
C ALA A 48 1.99 -1.52 -11.90
N ARG A 49 0.77 -2.05 -11.75
CA ARG A 49 -0.27 -2.01 -12.80
C ARG A 49 -0.71 -0.59 -13.16
N LYS A 50 -0.63 0.36 -12.22
CA LYS A 50 -0.85 1.80 -12.47
C LYS A 50 0.39 2.50 -13.07
N GLY A 51 1.44 1.76 -13.41
CA GLY A 51 2.68 2.29 -13.99
C GLY A 51 3.69 2.84 -12.97
N MET A 52 3.47 2.63 -11.67
CA MET A 52 4.42 3.08 -10.64
C MET A 52 5.55 2.08 -10.45
N ARG A 53 6.79 2.59 -10.52
CA ARG A 53 7.99 1.82 -10.21
C ARG A 53 7.99 1.46 -8.73
N SER A 54 8.15 0.17 -8.44
CA SER A 54 8.08 -0.39 -7.10
C SER A 54 9.25 -1.36 -6.89
N LEU A 55 9.73 -1.49 -5.66
CA LEU A 55 10.83 -2.36 -5.27
C LEU A 55 10.43 -3.16 -4.03
N TYR A 56 10.68 -4.46 -4.06
CA TYR A 56 10.55 -5.37 -2.91
C TYR A 56 11.95 -5.88 -2.58
N LEU A 57 12.36 -5.77 -1.31
CA LEU A 57 13.65 -6.20 -0.79
C LEU A 57 13.49 -7.44 0.09
#